data_AF-K1T342-F1
#
_entry.id   AF-K1T342-F1
#
_cell.length_a   1.000
_cell.length_b   1.000
_cell.length_c   1.000
_cell.angle_alpha   90.00
_cell.angle_beta   90.00
_cell.angle_gamma   90.00
#
_symmetry.space_group_name_H-M   'P 1'
#
loop_
_entity.id
_entity.type
_entity.pdbx_description
1 polymer ?
#
loop_
_entity_poly.entity_id
_entity_poly.type
_entity_poly.pdbx_seq_one_letter_code
_entity_poly.pdbx_strand_id
1 'polypeptide(L)'
;MLSISLLLAVGSAAASPREDFFPDGEGERREYAVALGFGEARLSGVCVVKCMEGAVVGSLLNEFGIRAFDFRYDPKRGRVRLSNLTAFLDRWYIRRTLRRDLALLLQCGAVSGERVVRGRSIRLCEDGSLELNHMRRALSYRFTPLDPNRDER
;
A
#
# COMPACT_ATOMS: atom_id res chain seq x y z
N MET A 1 33.16 -27.81 -47.98
CA MET A 1 32.12 -26.79 -47.74
C MET A 1 31.70 -26.88 -46.28
N LEU A 2 32.07 -25.88 -45.47
CA LEU A 2 31.79 -25.84 -44.04
C LEU A 2 30.54 -24.98 -43.81
N SER A 3 29.46 -25.59 -43.33
CA SER A 3 28.22 -24.89 -42.96
C SER A 3 28.28 -24.53 -41.48
N ILE A 4 28.37 -23.24 -41.17
CA ILE A 4 28.26 -22.72 -39.80
C ILE A 4 26.82 -22.29 -39.59
N SER A 5 26.06 -23.06 -38.82
CA SER A 5 24.70 -22.70 -38.40
C SER A 5 24.76 -21.88 -37.12
N LEU A 6 24.46 -20.58 -37.22
CA LEU A 6 24.32 -19.68 -36.07
C LEU A 6 22.86 -19.73 -35.57
N LEU A 7 22.63 -20.44 -34.46
CA LEU A 7 21.35 -20.44 -33.75
C LEU A 7 21.22 -19.15 -32.93
N LEU A 8 20.43 -18.20 -33.43
CA LEU A 8 19.99 -17.02 -32.68
C LEU A 8 18.90 -17.44 -31.69
N ALA A 9 19.25 -17.57 -30.42
CA ALA A 9 18.29 -17.66 -29.33
C ALA A 9 17.67 -16.27 -29.10
N VAL A 10 16.45 -16.06 -29.58
CA VAL A 10 15.64 -14.89 -29.23
C VAL A 10 15.13 -15.09 -27.81
N GLY A 11 15.86 -14.54 -26.84
CA GLY A 11 15.38 -14.42 -25.47
C GLY A 11 14.26 -13.37 -25.43
N SER A 12 13.00 -13.81 -25.36
CA SER A 12 11.91 -12.92 -24.99
C SER A 12 12.06 -12.58 -23.51
N ALA A 13 12.56 -11.38 -23.22
CA ALA A 13 12.40 -10.78 -21.91
C ALA A 13 10.90 -10.44 -21.75
N ALA A 14 10.12 -11.36 -21.18
CA ALA A 14 8.80 -11.03 -20.70
C ALA A 14 8.97 -9.99 -19.59
N ALA A 15 8.61 -8.74 -19.87
CA ALA A 15 8.47 -7.75 -18.83
C ALA A 15 7.36 -8.23 -17.89
N SER A 16 7.72 -8.70 -16.69
CA SER A 16 6.73 -9.04 -15.67
C SER A 16 5.81 -7.82 -15.50
N PRO A 17 4.48 -7.99 -15.52
CA PRO A 17 3.58 -6.89 -15.21
C PRO A 17 3.99 -6.32 -13.85
N ARG A 18 4.23 -5.01 -13.79
CA ARG A 18 4.45 -4.32 -12.52
C ARG A 18 3.14 -4.45 -11.75
N GLU A 19 3.09 -5.40 -10.82
CA GLU A 19 1.95 -5.53 -9.92
C GLU A 19 1.82 -4.22 -9.13
N ASP A 20 0.63 -3.63 -9.15
CA ASP A 20 0.34 -2.47 -8.33
C ASP A 20 0.50 -2.82 -6.85
N PHE A 21 0.91 -1.87 -6.02
CA PHE A 21 1.25 -2.17 -4.62
C PHE A 21 0.04 -2.67 -3.83
N PHE A 22 -1.13 -2.06 -4.04
CA PHE A 22 -2.41 -2.44 -3.47
C PHE A 22 -3.22 -3.28 -4.46
N PRO A 23 -4.07 -4.22 -4.00
CA PRO A 23 -4.90 -5.02 -4.88
C PRO A 23 -5.92 -4.14 -5.61
N ASP A 24 -6.01 -4.31 -6.92
CA ASP A 24 -6.93 -3.59 -7.80
C ASP A 24 -7.82 -4.54 -8.62
N GLY A 25 -7.44 -5.82 -8.78
CA GLY A 25 -8.25 -6.86 -9.41
C GLY A 25 -9.37 -7.39 -8.51
N GLU A 26 -10.58 -7.54 -9.06
CA GLU A 26 -11.75 -8.03 -8.30
C GLU A 26 -11.47 -9.40 -7.64
N GLY A 27 -11.69 -9.49 -6.33
CA GLY A 27 -11.42 -10.69 -5.54
C GLY A 27 -9.99 -10.79 -4.99
N GLU A 28 -9.05 -9.99 -5.49
CA GLU A 28 -7.68 -9.96 -4.98
C GLU A 28 -7.62 -9.49 -3.53
N ARG A 29 -6.71 -10.10 -2.77
CA ARG A 29 -6.47 -9.81 -1.37
C ARG A 29 -4.97 -9.78 -1.10
N ARG A 30 -4.53 -8.81 -0.30
CA ARG A 30 -3.15 -8.72 0.19
C ARG A 30 -3.11 -8.34 1.65
N GLU A 31 -2.04 -8.74 2.31
CA GLU A 31 -1.78 -8.43 3.71
C GLU A 31 -0.50 -7.63 3.84
N TYR A 32 -0.48 -6.70 4.79
CA TYR A 32 0.65 -5.82 5.02
C TYR A 32 0.94 -5.72 6.51
N ALA A 33 2.20 -5.80 6.90
CA ALA A 33 2.63 -5.22 8.16
C ALA A 33 2.59 -3.71 8.01
N VAL A 34 2.00 -3.02 8.99
CA VAL A 34 1.82 -1.58 8.96
C VAL A 34 2.42 -0.94 10.19
N ALA A 35 3.19 0.11 9.97
CA ALA A 35 3.60 1.06 11.01
C ALA A 35 2.99 2.42 10.69
N LEU A 36 2.20 2.95 11.63
CA LEU A 36 1.55 4.25 11.54
C LEU A 36 2.07 5.13 12.68
N GLY A 37 2.76 6.21 12.33
CA GLY A 37 3.23 7.21 13.29
C GLY A 37 2.26 8.39 13.36
N PHE A 38 1.99 8.90 14.56
CA PHE A 38 1.25 10.14 14.77
C PHE A 38 1.77 10.93 15.99
N GLY A 39 2.49 12.03 15.74
CA GLY A 39 3.25 12.70 16.81
C GLY A 39 4.32 11.76 17.38
N GLU A 40 4.31 11.59 18.70
CA GLU A 40 5.19 10.66 19.41
C GLU A 40 4.60 9.24 19.50
N ALA A 41 3.32 9.08 19.20
CA ALA A 41 2.66 7.78 19.27
C ALA A 41 2.88 6.98 17.97
N ARG A 42 2.94 5.66 18.13
CA ARG A 42 3.08 4.69 17.04
C ARG A 42 2.04 3.61 17.21
N LEU A 43 1.53 3.15 16.08
CA LEU A 43 0.63 2.01 15.96
C LEU A 43 1.25 1.03 14.97
N SER A 44 1.54 -0.18 15.44
CA SER A 44 1.97 -1.32 14.62
C SER A 44 0.84 -2.33 14.50
N GLY A 45 0.82 -3.07 13.38
CA GLY A 45 -0.05 -4.22 13.23
C GLY A 45 -0.18 -4.71 11.79
N VAL A 46 -1.29 -5.36 11.49
CA VAL A 46 -1.57 -5.97 10.18
C VAL A 46 -2.74 -5.28 9.50
N CYS A 47 -2.55 -4.91 8.24
CA CYS A 47 -3.60 -4.43 7.38
C CYS A 47 -3.94 -5.48 6.32
N VAL A 48 -5.19 -5.92 6.31
CA VAL A 48 -5.73 -6.76 5.25
C VAL A 48 -6.47 -5.86 4.28
N VAL A 49 -6.13 -5.95 3.00
CA VAL A 49 -6.73 -5.16 1.91
C VAL A 49 -7.30 -6.10 0.86
N LYS A 50 -8.49 -5.79 0.37
CA LYS A 50 -9.19 -6.59 -0.66
C LYS A 50 -9.85 -5.67 -1.67
N CYS A 51 -9.80 -6.05 -2.95
CA CYS A 51 -10.66 -5.43 -3.97
C CYS A 51 -11.97 -6.22 -4.06
N MET A 52 -13.09 -5.53 -3.84
CA MET A 52 -14.43 -6.12 -3.96
C MET A 52 -15.46 -5.07 -4.38
N GLU A 53 -16.40 -5.47 -5.24
CA GLU A 53 -17.47 -4.62 -5.75
C GLU A 53 -16.94 -3.34 -6.41
N GLY A 54 -15.80 -3.43 -7.11
CA GLY A 54 -15.13 -2.26 -7.70
C GLY A 54 -14.65 -1.21 -6.69
N ALA A 55 -14.43 -1.61 -5.44
CA ALA A 55 -13.87 -0.79 -4.38
C ALA A 55 -12.70 -1.51 -3.70
N VAL A 56 -11.73 -0.75 -3.18
CA VAL A 56 -10.67 -1.31 -2.34
C VAL A 56 -11.04 -1.12 -0.88
N VAL A 57 -11.22 -2.20 -0.15
CA VAL A 57 -11.55 -2.19 1.28
C VAL A 57 -10.37 -2.70 2.09
N GLY A 58 -10.26 -2.26 3.34
CA GLY A 58 -9.30 -2.85 4.24
C GLY A 58 -9.58 -2.58 5.70
N SER A 59 -8.89 -3.34 6.54
CA SER A 59 -8.97 -3.27 8.00
C SER A 59 -7.55 -3.27 8.54
N LEU A 60 -7.21 -2.28 9.36
CA LEU A 60 -5.98 -2.29 10.15
C LEU A 60 -6.29 -2.82 11.54
N LEU A 61 -5.62 -3.89 11.94
CA LEU A 61 -5.62 -4.41 13.29
C LEU A 61 -4.26 -4.15 13.91
N ASN A 62 -4.21 -3.83 15.20
CA ASN A 62 -2.94 -3.72 15.92
C ASN A 62 -2.37 -5.12 16.26
N GLU A 63 -1.20 -5.15 16.88
CA GLU A 63 -0.54 -6.38 17.34
C GLU A 63 -1.34 -7.23 18.35
N PHE A 64 -2.38 -6.68 18.98
CA PHE A 64 -3.28 -7.39 19.89
C PHE A 64 -4.59 -7.84 19.22
N GLY A 65 -4.68 -7.74 17.89
CA GLY A 65 -5.90 -8.07 17.14
C GLY A 65 -7.04 -7.06 17.33
N ILE A 66 -6.79 -5.93 17.98
CA ILE A 66 -7.77 -4.85 18.14
C ILE A 66 -7.80 -4.05 16.84
N ARG A 67 -9.00 -3.93 16.27
CA ARG A 67 -9.24 -3.12 15.07
C ARG A 67 -8.93 -1.65 15.35
N ALA A 68 -8.00 -1.09 14.59
CA ALA A 68 -7.64 0.33 14.64
C ALA A 68 -8.58 1.19 13.79
N PHE A 69 -8.85 0.76 12.55
CA PHE A 69 -9.86 1.34 11.68
C PHE A 69 -10.12 0.44 10.46
N ASP A 70 -11.29 0.62 9.85
CA ASP A 70 -11.59 0.13 8.52
C ASP A 70 -11.59 1.27 7.52
N PHE A 71 -11.32 0.94 6.25
CA PHE A 71 -11.43 1.88 5.14
C PHE A 71 -12.11 1.27 3.92
N ARG A 72 -12.78 2.13 3.14
CA ARG A 72 -13.27 1.81 1.80
C ARG A 72 -12.87 2.93 0.86
N TYR A 73 -12.12 2.59 -0.17
CA TYR A 73 -11.74 3.46 -1.27
C TYR A 73 -12.65 3.23 -2.46
N ASP A 74 -13.19 4.33 -2.97
CA ASP A 74 -13.99 4.38 -4.20
C ASP A 74 -13.10 4.93 -5.33
N PRO A 75 -12.65 4.09 -6.27
CA PRO A 75 -11.79 4.51 -7.38
C PRO A 75 -12.46 5.53 -8.29
N LYS A 76 -13.78 5.45 -8.49
CA LYS A 76 -14.53 6.38 -9.36
C LYS A 76 -14.56 7.79 -8.80
N ARG A 77 -14.58 7.92 -7.47
CA ARG A 77 -14.63 9.22 -6.77
C ARG A 77 -13.27 9.68 -6.27
N GLY A 78 -12.28 8.80 -6.25
CA GLY A 78 -10.97 9.06 -5.65
C GLY A 78 -11.05 9.39 -4.17
N ARG A 79 -11.96 8.74 -3.41
CA ARG A 79 -12.25 9.07 -2.01
C ARG A 79 -12.21 7.85 -1.10
N VAL A 80 -11.66 8.05 0.09
CA VAL A 80 -11.66 7.07 1.19
C VAL A 80 -12.71 7.43 2.24
N ARG A 81 -13.51 6.45 2.65
CA ARG A 81 -14.33 6.45 3.86
C ARG A 81 -13.61 5.67 4.95
N LEU A 82 -13.73 6.14 6.19
CA LEU A 82 -13.20 5.44 7.37
C LEU A 82 -14.36 5.09 8.29
N SER A 83 -14.29 3.91 8.90
CA SER A 83 -15.24 3.39 9.89
C SER A 83 -14.50 2.65 11.01
N ASN A 84 -15.16 2.39 12.13
CA ASN A 84 -14.62 1.62 13.26
C ASN A 84 -13.25 2.12 13.76
N LEU A 85 -13.06 3.45 13.80
CA LEU A 85 -11.82 4.05 14.28
C LEU A 85 -11.73 3.89 15.80
N THR A 86 -10.56 3.52 16.30
CA THR A 86 -10.24 3.62 17.73
C THR A 86 -10.28 5.08 18.18
N ALA A 87 -10.61 5.30 19.46
CA ALA A 87 -10.79 6.63 20.02
C ALA A 87 -9.58 7.57 19.81
N PHE A 88 -8.36 7.04 19.84
CA PHE A 88 -7.16 7.86 19.64
C PHE A 88 -6.98 8.33 18.18
N LEU A 89 -7.48 7.55 17.21
CA LEU A 89 -7.52 7.95 15.79
C LEU A 89 -8.75 8.80 15.46
N ASP A 90 -9.77 8.78 16.32
CA ASP A 90 -11.03 9.47 16.08
C ASP A 90 -11.02 10.97 16.40
N ARG A 91 -9.86 11.62 16.21
CA ARG A 91 -9.78 13.08 16.20
C ARG A 91 -10.02 13.59 14.79
N TRP A 92 -10.84 14.62 14.63
CA TRP A 92 -11.29 15.11 13.32
C TRP A 92 -10.13 15.33 12.32
N TYR A 93 -9.01 15.90 12.80
CA TYR A 93 -7.86 16.24 11.96
C TYR A 93 -7.04 15.00 11.57
N ILE A 94 -6.95 14.00 12.46
CA ILE A 94 -6.30 12.70 12.18
C ILE A 94 -7.15 11.99 11.12
N ARG A 95 -8.44 11.80 11.40
CA ARG A 95 -9.43 11.22 10.49
C ARG A 95 -9.41 11.87 9.10
N ARG A 96 -9.34 13.21 9.03
CA ARG A 96 -9.24 13.95 7.75
C ARG A 96 -7.93 13.71 7.03
N THR A 97 -6.82 13.60 7.76
CA THR A 97 -5.50 13.37 7.16
C THR A 97 -5.36 11.93 6.68
N LEU A 98 -5.77 10.95 7.50
CA LEU A 98 -5.85 9.53 7.14
C LEU A 98 -6.60 9.30 5.83
N ARG A 99 -7.79 9.87 5.68
CA ARG A 99 -8.57 9.73 4.42
C ARG A 99 -7.83 10.24 3.19
N ARG A 100 -7.09 11.33 3.32
CA ARG A 100 -6.38 11.96 2.20
C ARG A 100 -5.12 11.20 1.84
N ASP A 101 -4.39 10.76 2.86
CA ASP A 101 -3.13 10.06 2.67
C ASP A 101 -3.40 8.63 2.16
N LEU A 102 -4.41 7.93 2.68
CA LEU A 102 -4.85 6.64 2.13
C LEU A 102 -5.39 6.76 0.71
N ALA A 103 -6.17 7.80 0.40
CA ALA A 103 -6.62 8.02 -0.98
C ALA A 103 -5.44 8.23 -1.92
N LEU A 104 -4.41 8.95 -1.47
CA LEU A 104 -3.20 9.18 -2.25
C LEU A 104 -2.41 7.88 -2.46
N LEU A 105 -2.22 7.09 -1.39
CA LEU A 105 -1.56 5.79 -1.45
C LEU A 105 -2.27 4.81 -2.38
N LEU A 106 -3.60 4.72 -2.30
CA LEU A 106 -4.42 3.82 -3.13
C LEU A 106 -4.57 4.31 -4.59
N GLN A 107 -4.24 5.56 -4.87
CA GLN A 107 -4.14 6.11 -6.23
C GLN A 107 -2.72 6.00 -6.79
N CYS A 108 -1.73 5.80 -5.94
CA CYS A 108 -0.40 5.47 -6.37
C CYS A 108 -0.40 4.03 -6.84
N GLY A 109 -0.50 3.84 -8.17
CA GLY A 109 -0.09 2.59 -8.81
C GLY A 109 1.41 2.36 -8.64
N ALA A 110 2.06 1.65 -9.56
CA ALA A 110 3.49 1.40 -9.51
C ALA A 110 4.33 2.67 -9.21
N VAL A 111 4.86 2.76 -7.97
CA VAL A 111 5.74 3.85 -7.55
C VAL A 111 7.17 3.46 -7.89
N SER A 112 7.84 4.25 -8.74
CA SER A 112 9.28 4.14 -8.97
C SER A 112 9.98 5.31 -8.29
N GLY A 113 10.82 5.02 -7.29
CA GLY A 113 11.57 6.02 -6.53
C GLY A 113 10.72 6.82 -5.53
N GLU A 114 11.16 8.04 -5.23
CA GLU A 114 10.45 8.97 -4.34
C GLU A 114 9.61 9.97 -5.14
N ARG A 115 8.37 10.17 -4.71
CA ARG A 115 7.43 11.12 -5.28
C ARG A 115 6.90 12.05 -4.21
N VAL A 116 7.05 13.36 -4.41
CA VAL A 116 6.48 14.38 -3.51
C VAL A 116 5.19 14.96 -4.10
N VAL A 117 4.07 14.81 -3.39
CA VAL A 117 2.76 15.33 -3.82
C VAL A 117 2.07 16.03 -2.66
N ARG A 118 1.72 17.31 -2.85
CA ARG A 118 0.93 18.11 -1.88
C ARG A 118 1.51 18.08 -0.46
N GLY A 119 2.84 18.06 -0.32
CA GLY A 119 3.53 17.98 0.96
C GLY A 119 3.52 16.59 1.62
N ARG A 120 3.31 15.52 0.83
CA ARG A 120 3.57 14.13 1.21
C ARG A 120 4.75 13.63 0.38
N SER A 121 5.75 13.04 1.02
CA SER A 121 6.73 12.19 0.33
C SER A 121 6.20 10.77 0.32
N ILE A 122 6.21 10.12 -0.84
CA ILE A 122 5.83 8.72 -1.04
C ILE A 122 7.02 8.02 -1.65
N ARG A 123 7.43 6.88 -1.10
CA ARG A 123 8.61 6.15 -1.59
C ARG A 123 8.36 4.66 -1.54
N LEU A 124 8.71 3.96 -2.62
CA LEU A 124 8.90 2.52 -2.59
C LEU A 124 10.33 2.23 -2.14
N CYS A 125 10.48 1.54 -1.01
CA CYS A 125 11.75 1.16 -0.43
C CYS A 125 12.30 -0.11 -1.09
N GLU A 126 13.61 -0.34 -0.94
CA GLU A 126 14.30 -1.52 -1.53
C GLU A 126 13.79 -2.85 -0.96
N ASP A 127 13.26 -2.85 0.26
CA ASP A 127 12.66 -4.01 0.93
C ASP A 127 11.23 -4.32 0.42
N GLY A 128 10.74 -3.56 -0.55
CA GLY A 128 9.38 -3.67 -1.10
C GLY A 128 8.33 -2.90 -0.29
N SER A 129 8.70 -2.19 0.77
CA SER A 129 7.76 -1.41 1.57
C SER A 129 7.35 -0.11 0.89
N LEU A 130 6.08 0.28 1.00
CA LEU A 130 5.59 1.59 0.58
C LEU A 130 5.48 2.52 1.77
N GLU A 131 6.19 3.65 1.71
CA GLU A 131 6.17 4.68 2.74
C GLU A 131 5.42 5.93 2.28
N LEU A 132 4.73 6.56 3.22
CA LEU A 132 4.27 7.93 3.08
C LEU A 132 4.64 8.73 4.33
N ASN A 133 5.31 9.86 4.13
CA ASN A 133 5.64 10.82 5.18
C ASN A 133 4.94 12.15 4.91
N HIS A 134 4.09 12.60 5.83
CA HIS A 134 3.41 13.88 5.71
C HIS A 134 4.30 15.01 6.24
N MET A 135 4.87 15.85 5.37
CA MET A 135 5.93 16.79 5.78
C MET A 135 5.48 17.90 6.76
N ARG A 136 4.19 18.22 6.80
CA ARG A 136 3.62 19.28 7.67
C ARG A 136 2.89 18.78 8.92
N ARG A 137 2.76 17.47 9.09
CA ARG A 137 2.02 16.86 10.21
C ARG A 137 2.84 15.68 10.66
N ALA A 138 2.98 15.46 11.96
CA ALA A 138 3.61 14.23 12.43
C ALA A 138 2.66 13.05 12.14
N LEU A 139 2.60 12.60 10.89
CA LEU A 139 1.82 11.47 10.38
C LEU A 139 2.66 10.74 9.33
N SER A 140 2.93 9.47 9.57
CA SER A 140 3.71 8.62 8.68
C SER A 140 3.10 7.23 8.60
N TYR A 141 3.36 6.57 7.47
CA TYR A 141 2.83 5.26 7.15
C TYR A 141 3.95 4.47 6.50
N ARG A 142 4.08 3.20 6.88
CA ARG A 142 4.85 2.20 6.15
C ARG A 142 3.97 0.97 6.00
N PHE A 143 3.77 0.52 4.77
CA PHE A 143 3.12 -0.74 4.44
C PHE A 143 4.20 -1.67 3.91
N THR A 144 4.39 -2.82 4.56
CA THR A 144 5.33 -3.85 4.15
C THR A 144 4.53 -5.07 3.74
N PRO A 145 4.56 -5.50 2.47
CA PRO A 145 3.83 -6.69 2.04
C PRO A 145 4.19 -7.90 2.90
N LEU A 146 3.17 -8.58 3.41
CA LEU A 146 3.30 -9.91 4.02
C LEU A 146 3.06 -10.90 2.89
N ASP A 147 4.15 -11.27 2.21
CA ASP A 147 4.10 -12.31 1.19
C ASP A 147 4.02 -13.67 1.91
N PRO A 148 2.94 -14.45 1.74
CA PRO A 148 2.84 -15.78 2.33
C PRO A 148 3.91 -16.76 1.82
N ASN A 149 4.59 -16.45 0.70
CA ASN A 149 5.62 -17.30 0.10
C ASN A 149 7.06 -16.84 0.42
N ARG A 150 7.26 -15.81 1.25
CA ARG A 150 8.61 -15.28 1.55
C ARG A 150 9.44 -16.21 2.44
N ASP A 151 8.79 -17.04 3.24
CA ASP A 151 9.43 -17.97 4.16
C ASP A 151 9.85 -19.31 3.49
N GLU A 152 9.54 -19.50 2.20
CA GLU A 152 9.84 -20.73 1.44
C GLU A 152 10.93 -20.56 0.36
N ARG A 153 11.63 -19.42 0.31
CA ARG A 153 12.73 -19.17 -0.65
C ARG A 153 14.11 -19.08 -0.01
#